data_AF-A0A3R9LST4-F1
#
_entry.id   AF-A0A3R9LST4-F1
#
_cell.length_a   1.000
_cell.length_b   1.000
_cell.length_c   1.000
_cell.angle_alpha   90.00
_cell.angle_beta   90.00
_cell.angle_gamma   90.00
#
_symmetry.space_group_name_H-M   'P 1'
#
loop_
_entity.id
_entity.type
_entity.pdbx_description
1 polymer ?
#
loop_
_entity_poly.entity_id
_entity_poly.type
_entity_poly.pdbx_seq_one_letter_code
_entity_poly.pdbx_strand_id
1 'polypeptide(L)' 'MKIKIFYQQQKQSLQEFEAQINNFMASVEVVDVKCTEATEGDYENLSATLGLLVLYKE' A
#
# COMPACT_ATOMS: atom_id res chain seq x y z
N MET A 1 -6.36 13.33 12.47
CA MET A 1 -6.47 12.07 11.69
C MET A 1 -6.01 12.35 10.28
N LYS A 2 -5.06 11.55 9.78
CA LYS A 2 -4.50 11.66 8.43
C LYS A 2 -4.53 10.30 7.76
N ILE A 3 -4.45 10.31 6.43
CA ILE A 3 -4.39 9.11 5.60
C ILE A 3 -3.06 9.06 4.86
N LYS A 4 -2.52 7.85 4.68
CA LYS A 4 -1.41 7.59 3.77
C LYS A 4 -1.74 6.37 2.92
N ILE A 5 -1.53 6.49 1.62
CA ILE A 5 -1.81 5.44 0.65
C ILE A 5 -0.48 4.92 0.12
N PHE A 6 -0.37 3.60 0.03
CA PHE A 6 0.75 2.86 -0.53
C PHE A 6 0.25 2.01 -1.69
N TYR A 7 0.98 1.96 -2.78
CA TYR A 7 0.75 1.05 -3.89
C TYR A 7 2.04 0.31 -4.20
N GLN A 8 1.97 -1.00 -4.38
CA GLN A 8 3.13 -1.76 -4.84
C GLN A 8 3.41 -1.38 -6.29
N GLN A 9 4.61 -0.86 -6.55
CA GLN A 9 5.02 -0.51 -7.91
C GLN A 9 5.49 -1.77 -8.66
N GLN A 10 5.27 -1.83 -9.99
CA GLN A 10 5.63 -3.00 -10.82
C GLN A 10 7.09 -3.46 -10.71
N LYS A 11 8.03 -2.56 -10.38
CA LYS A 11 9.46 -2.86 -10.24
C LYS A 11 9.93 -2.95 -8.79
N GLN A 12 9.04 -2.75 -7.83
CA GLN A 12 9.36 -2.80 -6.41
C GLN A 12 9.25 -4.23 -5.91
N SER A 13 10.28 -4.71 -5.21
CA SER A 13 10.18 -6.00 -4.53
C SER A 13 9.18 -5.93 -3.38
N LEU A 14 8.52 -7.05 -3.07
CA LEU A 14 7.61 -7.12 -1.92
C LEU A 14 8.29 -6.69 -0.62
N GLN A 15 9.55 -7.08 -0.43
CA GLN A 15 10.31 -6.75 0.77
C GLN A 15 10.55 -5.24 0.92
N GLU A 16 10.82 -4.52 -0.18
CA GLU A 16 10.95 -3.05 -0.15
C GLU A 16 9.62 -2.37 0.15
N PHE A 17 8.52 -2.90 -0.39
CA PHE A 17 7.17 -2.37 -0.15
C PHE A 17 6.77 -2.54 1.31
N GLU A 18 6.92 -3.76 1.86
CA GLU A 18 6.66 -4.07 3.26
C GLU A 18 7.53 -3.23 4.19
N ALA A 19 8.82 -3.07 3.89
CA ALA A 19 9.71 -2.23 4.68
C ALA A 19 9.26 -0.77 4.72
N GLN A 20 8.82 -0.22 3.58
CA GLN A 20 8.32 1.15 3.51
C GLN A 20 7.07 1.35 4.38
N ILE A 21 6.11 0.43 4.31
CA ILE A 21 4.86 0.49 5.08
C ILE A 21 5.16 0.35 6.57
N ASN A 22 5.97 -0.65 6.95
CA ASN A 22 6.34 -0.92 8.33
C ASN A 22 7.09 0.26 8.97
N ASN A 23 8.05 0.85 8.25
CA ASN A 23 8.79 2.01 8.73
C ASN A 23 7.86 3.21 8.98
N PHE A 24 6.86 3.42 8.11
CA PHE A 24 5.87 4.47 8.31
C PHE A 24 4.97 4.18 9.52
N MET A 25 4.39 2.98 9.60
CA MET A 25 3.50 2.60 10.71
C MET A 25 4.20 2.60 12.07
N ALA A 26 5.52 2.37 12.11
CA ALA A 26 6.31 2.49 13.34
C ALA A 26 6.49 3.95 13.81
N SER A 27 6.34 4.93 12.92
CA SER A 27 6.54 6.36 13.23
C SER A 27 5.27 7.11 13.66
N VAL A 28 4.10 6.47 13.59
CA VAL A 28 2.80 7.11 13.85
C VAL A 28 1.89 6.22 14.70
N GLU A 29 0.91 6.82 15.38
CA GLU A 29 -0.16 6.05 16.00
C GLU A 29 -1.16 5.60 14.93
N VAL A 30 -1.06 4.35 14.49
CA VAL A 30 -1.96 3.75 13.50
C VAL A 30 -3.33 3.50 14.14
N VAL A 31 -4.38 3.90 13.42
CA VAL A 31 -5.78 3.72 13.84
C VAL A 31 -6.46 2.62 13.05
N ASP A 32 -6.24 2.56 11.73
CA ASP A 32 -6.81 1.53 10.87
C ASP A 32 -5.92 1.30 9.64
N VAL A 33 -5.97 0.08 9.10
CA VAL A 33 -5.26 -0.31 7.89
C VAL A 33 -6.23 -1.06 6.99
N LYS A 34 -6.42 -0.57 5.77
CA LYS A 34 -7.28 -1.18 4.76
C LYS A 34 -6.44 -1.66 3.58
N CYS A 35 -6.64 -2.91 3.18
CA CYS A 35 -6.04 -3.49 1.98
C CYS A 35 -7.05 -3.42 0.83
N THR A 36 -6.57 -3.08 -0.36
CA THR A 36 -7.34 -3.16 -1.60
C THR A 36 -6.48 -3.79 -2.67
N GLU A 37 -7.07 -4.66 -3.47
CA GLU A 37 -6.44 -5.21 -4.65
C GLU A 37 -7.35 -4.89 -5.84
N ALA A 38 -6.76 -4.32 -6.88
CA ALA A 38 -7.47 -4.02 -8.11
C ALA A 38 -6.76 -4.71 -9.27
N THR A 39 -7.49 -5.53 -10.00
CA THR A 39 -7.04 -6.03 -11.30
C THR A 39 -7.32 -4.96 -12.35
N GLU A 40 -6.30 -4.57 -13.10
CA GLU A 40 -6.40 -3.55 -14.14
C GLU A 40 -5.70 -4.02 -15.42
N GLY A 41 -6.23 -3.59 -16.57
CA GLY A 41 -5.69 -3.91 -17.88
C GLY A 41 -6.73 -4.43 -18.86
N ASP A 42 -6.27 -4.80 -20.04
CA ASP A 42 -7.04 -5.45 -21.09
C ASP A 42 -6.72 -6.94 -21.17
N TYR A 43 -7.27 -7.64 -22.17
CA TYR A 43 -7.06 -9.06 -22.38
C TYR A 43 -5.58 -9.45 -22.53
N GLU A 44 -4.72 -8.57 -23.06
CA GLU A 44 -3.30 -8.88 -23.28
C GLU A 44 -2.40 -8.40 -22.14
N ASN A 45 -2.82 -7.38 -21.38
CA ASN A 45 -2.01 -6.75 -20.34
C ASN A 45 -2.72 -6.68 -18.99
N LEU A 46 -3.23 -7.83 -18.53
CA LEU A 46 -3.85 -7.92 -17.21
C LEU A 46 -2.77 -7.85 -16.11
N SER A 47 -2.96 -6.96 -15.14
CA SER A 47 -2.11 -6.87 -13.95
C SER A 47 -2.96 -6.72 -12.69
N ALA A 48 -2.32 -6.91 -11.53
CA ALA A 48 -2.93 -6.66 -10.23
C ALA A 48 -2.12 -5.62 -9.48
N THR A 49 -2.80 -4.62 -8.95
CA THR A 49 -2.23 -3.56 -8.13
C THR A 49 -2.68 -3.73 -6.69
N LEU A 50 -1.71 -4.00 -5.81
CA LEU A 50 -1.90 -4.06 -4.37
C LEU A 50 -1.77 -2.67 -3.77
N GLY A 51 -2.80 -2.24 -3.02
CA GLY A 51 -2.86 -0.98 -2.32
C GLY A 51 -3.14 -1.13 -0.83
N LEU A 52 -2.52 -0.28 -0.02
CA LEU A 52 -2.80 -0.13 1.40
C LEU A 52 -3.13 1.32 1.75
N LEU A 53 -4.22 1.52 2.49
CA LEU A 53 -4.58 2.79 3.11
C LEU A 53 -4.38 2.68 4.62
N VAL A 54 -3.52 3.53 5.16
CA VAL A 54 -3.25 3.65 6.59
C VAL A 54 -3.90 4.94 7.10
N LEU A 55 -4.81 4.80 8.06
CA LEU A 55 -5.38 5.90 8.82
C LEU A 55 -4.58 6.05 10.13
N TYR A 56 -4.11 7.25 10.43
CA TYR A 56 -3.21 7.49 11.57
C TYR A 56 -3.48 8.83 12.26
N LYS A 57 -2.99 8.97 13.50
CA LYS A 57 -2.92 10.26 14.22
C LYS A 57 -1.55 10.90 14.00
N GLU A 58 -1.55 12.22 13.86
CA GLU A 58 -0.34 13.04 13.86
C GLU A 58 -0.05 13.51 15.29
#